data_AF-A0A2W0A5U2-F1
#
_entry.id   AF-A0A2W0A5U2-F1
#
_cell.length_a   1.000
_cell.length_b   1.000
_cell.length_c   1.000
_cell.angle_alpha   90.00
_cell.angle_beta   90.00
_cell.angle_gamma   90.00
#
_symmetry.space_group_name_H-M   'P 1'
#
loop_
_entity.id
_entity.type
_entity.pdbx_description
1 polymer ?
#
loop_
_entity_poly.entity_id
_entity_poly.type
_entity_poly.pdbx_seq_one_letter_code
_entity_poly.pdbx_strand_id
1 'polypeptide(L)' 'GPVGFYKGPNGVVCKNCAAPINGQSVGMAGGCNPIPLHASVTADAVIIAEADVAAGTRYFEPK' A
#
# COMPACT_ATOMS: atom_id res chain seq x y z
N GLY A 1 -6.40 -2.78 1.00
CA GLY A 1 -7.15 -3.81 0.23
C GLY A 1 -6.80 -3.81 -1.26
N PRO A 2 -7.10 -4.90 -2.01
CA PRO A 2 -6.66 -5.11 -3.40
C PRO A 2 -7.28 -4.16 -4.44
N VAL A 3 -8.32 -3.41 -4.06
CA VAL A 3 -8.97 -2.41 -4.92
C VAL A 3 -8.10 -1.15 -5.07
N GLY A 4 -7.22 -0.87 -4.10
CA GLY A 4 -6.33 0.29 -4.09
C GLY A 4 -6.83 1.46 -3.24
N PHE A 5 -6.16 2.59 -3.38
CA PHE A 5 -6.35 3.81 -2.59
C PHE A 5 -5.99 5.03 -3.43
N TYR A 6 -6.40 6.21 -2.99
CA TYR A 6 -6.03 7.48 -3.61
C TYR A 6 -5.67 8.52 -2.55
N LYS A 7 -4.86 9.52 -2.95
CA LYS A 7 -4.53 10.65 -2.07
C LYS A 7 -5.69 11.64 -2.11
N GLY A 8 -6.29 11.89 -0.96
CA GLY A 8 -7.26 12.96 -0.74
C GLY A 8 -6.63 14.18 -0.06
N PRO A 9 -7.44 15.20 0.28
CA PRO A 9 -6.97 16.43 0.92
C PRO A 9 -6.28 16.19 2.28
N ASN A 10 -6.77 15.20 3.03
CA ASN A 10 -6.38 14.95 4.42
C ASN A 10 -5.58 13.64 4.59
N GLY A 11 -5.10 13.03 3.51
CA GLY A 11 -4.34 11.79 3.56
C GLY A 11 -4.79 10.74 2.57
N VAL A 12 -4.72 9.47 2.94
CA VAL A 12 -5.02 8.33 2.06
C VAL A 12 -6.47 7.89 2.24
N VAL A 13 -7.18 7.63 1.13
CA VAL A 13 -8.58 7.20 1.14
C VAL A 13 -8.71 5.85 0.44
N CYS A 14 -9.50 4.95 1.02
CA CYS A 14 -9.77 3.64 0.45
C CYS A 14 -10.62 3.75 -0.83
N LYS A 15 -10.17 3.16 -1.94
CA LYS A 15 -10.93 3.16 -3.21
C LYS A 15 -12.19 2.29 -3.15
N ASN A 16 -12.26 1.34 -2.22
CA ASN A 16 -13.40 0.41 -2.11
C ASN A 16 -14.60 0.98 -1.35
N CYS A 17 -14.36 1.64 -0.21
CA CYS A 17 -15.43 2.09 0.70
C CYS A 17 -15.41 3.59 1.00
N ALA A 18 -14.52 4.35 0.36
CA ALA A 18 -14.33 5.80 0.57
C ALA A 18 -13.95 6.22 2.00
N ALA A 19 -13.61 5.27 2.88
CA ALA A 19 -13.16 5.58 4.24
C ALA A 19 -11.73 6.17 4.24
N PRO A 20 -11.47 7.18 5.10
CA PRO A 20 -10.11 7.65 5.35
C PRO A 20 -9.29 6.55 6.03
N ILE A 21 -8.03 6.42 5.63
CA ILE A 21 -7.07 5.46 6.20
C ILE A 21 -6.21 6.21 7.21
N ASN A 22 -6.05 5.66 8.42
CA ASN A 22 -5.11 6.20 9.40
C ASN A 22 -3.68 6.09 8.85
N GLY A 23 -3.01 7.23 8.67
CA GLY A 23 -1.64 7.27 8.14
C GLY A 23 -0.65 6.45 8.96
N GLN A 24 -0.84 6.35 10.28
CA GLN A 24 0.03 5.56 11.16
C GLN A 24 -0.12 4.05 10.98
N SER A 25 -1.24 3.58 10.42
CA SER A 25 -1.48 2.15 10.17
C SER A 25 -1.15 1.72 8.74
N VAL A 26 -0.74 2.65 7.86
CA VAL A 26 -0.34 2.33 6.49
C VAL A 26 0.82 1.32 6.53
N GLY A 27 0.70 0.23 5.77
CA GLY A 27 1.67 -0.88 5.79
C GLY A 27 1.37 -1.98 6.81
N MET A 28 0.44 -1.77 7.74
CA MET A 28 -0.04 -2.83 8.64
C MET A 28 -1.10 -3.69 7.96
N ALA A 29 -1.17 -4.97 8.32
CA ALA A 29 -2.16 -5.88 7.77
C ALA A 29 -3.59 -5.55 8.25
N GLY A 30 -4.60 -5.83 7.41
CA GLY A 30 -6.01 -5.80 7.76
C GLY A 30 -6.82 -4.61 7.21
N GLY A 31 -8.13 -4.82 7.10
CA GLY A 31 -9.11 -3.80 6.72
C GLY A 31 -8.78 -3.08 5.40
N CYS A 32 -8.89 -1.75 5.44
CA CYS A 32 -8.63 -0.88 4.28
C CYS A 32 -7.14 -0.58 4.07
N ASN A 33 -6.24 -1.01 4.97
CA ASN A 33 -4.83 -0.65 4.86
C ASN A 33 -4.22 -1.17 3.56
N PRO A 34 -3.38 -0.35 2.90
CA PRO A 34 -2.60 -0.81 1.77
C PRO A 34 -1.45 -1.67 2.30
N ILE A 35 -1.28 -2.85 1.71
CA ILE A 35 -0.16 -3.76 1.98
C ILE A 35 0.43 -4.07 0.61
N PRO A 36 1.25 -3.18 0.03
CA PRO A 36 1.61 -3.34 -1.37
C PRO A 36 2.68 -4.41 -1.52
N LEU A 37 3.79 -4.30 -0.78
CA LEU A 37 4.95 -5.19 -0.85
C LEU A 37 5.68 -5.14 0.51
N HIS A 38 6.43 -6.20 0.84
CA HIS A 38 7.38 -6.13 1.95
C HIS A 38 8.47 -5.11 1.60
N ALA A 39 8.84 -4.26 2.56
CA ALA A 39 9.85 -3.24 2.37
C ALA A 39 10.62 -3.03 3.68
N SER A 40 11.91 -2.72 3.58
CA SER A 40 12.70 -2.20 4.69
C SER A 40 12.91 -0.70 4.52
N VAL A 41 12.91 0.02 5.64
CA VAL A 41 13.12 1.47 5.67
C VAL A 41 14.44 1.73 6.37
N THR A 42 15.29 2.50 5.70
CA THR A 42 16.56 3.01 6.22
C THR A 42 16.43 4.52 6.44
N ALA A 43 17.52 5.19 6.81
CA ALA A 43 17.50 6.64 7.03
C ALA A 43 17.22 7.44 5.74
N ASP A 44 17.63 6.91 4.60
CA ASP A 44 17.67 7.60 3.31
C ASP A 44 16.95 6.85 2.17
N ALA A 45 16.61 5.58 2.38
CA ALA A 45 15.96 4.76 1.36
C ALA A 45 14.83 3.88 1.89
N VAL A 46 13.88 3.61 0.99
CA VAL A 46 12.91 2.51 1.10
C VAL A 46 13.35 1.42 0.14
N ILE A 47 13.61 0.24 0.66
CA ILE A 47 14.18 -0.89 -0.08
C ILE A 47 13.11 -1.97 -0.20
N ILE A 48 12.90 -2.47 -1.42
CA ILE A 48 11.99 -3.57 -1.73
C ILE A 48 12.83 -4.62 -2.46
N ALA A 49 12.82 -5.87 -2.02
CA ALA A 49 13.56 -6.92 -2.70
C ALA A 49 12.89 -7.26 -4.04
N GLU A 50 13.66 -7.59 -5.06
CA GLU A 50 13.12 -8.02 -6.36
C GLU A 50 12.15 -9.21 -6.22
N ALA A 51 12.45 -10.13 -5.30
CA ALA A 51 11.58 -11.27 -4.99
C ALA A 51 10.20 -10.83 -4.47
N ASP A 52 10.14 -9.77 -3.65
CA ASP A 52 8.88 -9.22 -3.13
C ASP A 52 8.08 -8.55 -4.26
N VAL A 53 8.75 -7.81 -5.15
CA VAL A 53 8.12 -7.24 -6.35
C VAL A 53 7.55 -8.34 -7.25
N ALA A 54 8.33 -9.39 -7.52
CA ALA A 54 7.92 -10.52 -8.33
C ALA A 54 6.70 -11.24 -7.73
N ALA A 55 6.69 -11.48 -6.42
CA ALA A 55 5.56 -12.08 -5.70
C ALA A 55 4.30 -11.19 -5.70
N GLY A 56 4.47 -9.88 -5.91
CA GLY A 56 3.42 -8.86 -5.96
C GLY A 56 2.94 -8.49 -7.38
N THR A 57 3.45 -9.14 -8.44
CA THR A 57 3.14 -8.83 -9.86
C THR A 57 1.66 -8.57 -10.15
N ARG A 58 0.75 -9.36 -9.56
CA ARG A 58 -0.71 -9.19 -9.63
C ARG A 58 -1.23 -7.78 -9.28
N TYR A 59 -0.46 -6.96 -8.58
CA TYR A 59 -0.83 -5.58 -8.24
C TYR A 59 -0.55 -4.57 -9.36
N PHE A 60 0.34 -4.92 -10.31
CA PHE A 60 0.82 -4.04 -11.37
C PHE A 60 0.27 -4.40 -12.75
N GLU A 61 -0.40 -5.53 -12.87
CA GLU A 61 -1.06 -5.94 -14.11
C GLU A 61 -2.21 -4.98 -14.46
N PRO A 62 -2.41 -4.65 -15.75
CA PRO A 62 -3.58 -3.92 -16.20
C PRO A 62 -4.86 -4.63 -15.74
N LYS A 63 -5.79 -3.88 -15.16
CA LYS A 63 -7.12 -4.37 -14.78
C LYS A 63 -8.14 -4.12 -15.87
#